data_AF-A0A2S8BBW2-F1
#
_entry.id   AF-A0A2S8BBW2-F1
#
_cell.length_a   1.000
_cell.length_b   1.000
_cell.length_c   1.000
_cell.angle_alpha   90.00
_cell.angle_beta   90.00
_cell.angle_gamma   90.00
#
_symmetry.space_group_name_H-M   'P 1'
#
loop_
_entity.id
_entity.type
_entity.pdbx_description
1 polymer ?
#
loop_
_entity_poly.entity_id
_entity_poly.type
_entity_poly.pdbx_seq_one_letter_code
_entity_poly.pdbx_strand_id
1 'polypeptide(L)' 'MAVAQRSGANPAVMGHILFGPAPDSDTGLLQLAHDLDDIERQVSHS' A
#
# COMPACT_ATOMS: atom_id res chain seq x y z
N MET A 1 -0.35 -12.19 -5.15
CA MET A 1 0.48 -11.01 -4.82
C MET A 1 1.30 -11.36 -3.59
N ALA A 2 2.63 -11.42 -3.69
CA ALA A 2 3.50 -11.84 -2.59
C ALA A 2 3.42 -10.91 -1.36
N VAL A 3 3.29 -9.59 -1.60
CA VAL A 3 3.15 -8.57 -0.54
C VAL A 3 1.89 -8.80 0.30
N ALA A 4 0.72 -8.93 -0.34
CA ALA A 4 -0.55 -9.18 0.36
C ALA A 4 -0.56 -10.48 1.19
N GLN A 5 0.19 -11.51 0.75
CA GLN A 5 0.32 -12.75 1.52
C GLN A 5 1.26 -12.61 2.72
N ARG A 6 2.31 -11.80 2.61
CA ARG A 6 3.24 -11.53 3.72
C ARG A 6 2.65 -10.57 4.74
N SER A 7 1.85 -9.60 4.30
CA SER A 7 1.24 -8.61 5.19
C SER A 7 -0.09 -9.02 5.80
N GLY A 8 -0.73 -10.08 5.29
CA GLY A 8 -2.11 -10.43 5.66
C GLY A 8 -3.16 -9.41 5.21
N ALA A 9 -2.77 -8.44 4.37
CA ALA A 9 -3.62 -7.36 3.91
C ALA A 9 -4.51 -7.79 2.73
N ASN A 10 -5.61 -7.06 2.52
CA ASN A 10 -6.53 -7.33 1.43
C ASN A 10 -5.82 -7.15 0.06
N PRO A 11 -5.76 -8.20 -0.79
CA PRO A 11 -5.07 -8.14 -2.08
C PRO A 11 -5.61 -7.06 -3.04
N ALA A 12 -6.90 -6.74 -2.96
CA ALA A 12 -7.53 -5.72 -3.80
C ALA A 12 -7.09 -4.31 -3.39
N VAL A 13 -6.99 -4.05 -2.09
CA VAL A 13 -6.50 -2.78 -1.54
C VAL A 13 -5.02 -2.60 -1.88
N MET A 14 -4.21 -3.65 -1.70
CA MET A 14 -2.80 -3.64 -2.10
C MET A 14 -2.61 -3.40 -3.60
N GLY A 15 -3.49 -3.96 -4.43
CA GLY A 15 -3.48 -3.72 -5.87
C GLY A 15 -3.76 -2.26 -6.21
N HIS A 16 -4.70 -1.62 -5.52
CA HIS A 16 -5.02 -0.21 -5.74
C HIS A 16 -3.91 0.72 -5.27
N ILE A 17 -3.31 0.46 -4.10
CA ILE A 17 -2.20 1.29 -3.57
C ILE A 17 -0.97 1.21 -4.48
N LEU A 18 -0.61 0.01 -4.95
CA LEU A 18 0.63 -0.20 -5.70
C LEU A 18 0.49 0.04 -7.21
N PHE A 19 -0.69 -0.18 -7.78
CA PHE A 19 -0.91 -0.16 -9.23
C PHE A 19 -2.14 0.66 -9.64
N GLY A 20 -2.76 1.38 -8.72
CA GLY A 20 -3.86 2.28 -9.00
C GLY A 20 -3.42 3.56 -9.71
N PRO A 21 -4.38 4.40 -10.13
CA PRO A 21 -4.07 5.71 -10.68
C PRO A 21 -3.33 6.57 -9.65
N ALA A 22 -2.43 7.43 -10.13
CA ALA A 22 -1.75 8.38 -9.27
C ALA A 22 -2.77 9.32 -8.60
N PRO A 23 -2.58 9.66 -7.31
CA PRO A 23 -3.43 10.65 -6.66
C PRO A 23 -3.34 12.01 -7.36
N ASP A 24 -4.47 12.70 -7.47
CA ASP A 24 -4.60 14.01 -8.12
C ASP A 24 -4.54 15.19 -7.14
N SER A 25 -4.36 14.90 -5.84
CA SER A 25 -4.33 15.87 -4.75
C SER A 25 -3.19 15.59 -3.77
N ASP A 26 -2.70 16.65 -3.14
CA ASP A 26 -1.63 16.56 -2.13
C ASP A 26 -2.03 15.67 -0.95
N THR A 27 -3.30 15.71 -0.53
CA THR A 27 -3.83 14.82 0.51
C THR A 27 -3.78 13.36 0.07
N GLY A 28 -4.09 13.07 -1.19
CA GLY A 28 -3.99 11.72 -1.75
C GLY A 28 -2.54 11.24 -1.84
N LEU A 29 -1.59 12.12 -2.16
CA LEU A 29 -0.15 11.81 -2.13
C LEU A 29 0.33 11.51 -0.71
N LEU A 30 -0.11 12.28 0.28
CA LEU A 30 0.22 12.03 1.68
C LEU A 30 -0.35 10.70 2.18
N GLN A 31 -1.59 10.39 1.82
CA GLN A 31 -2.23 9.12 2.15
C GLN A 31 -1.47 7.95 1.51
N LEU A 32 -1.12 8.07 0.21
CA LEU A 32 -0.33 7.06 -0.49
C LEU A 32 1.03 6.84 0.19
N ALA A 33 1.70 7.89 0.66
CA ALA A 33 2.96 7.76 1.37
C ALA A 33 2.83 7.00 2.68
N HIS A 34 1.79 7.28 3.49
CA HIS A 34 1.53 6.51 4.72
C HIS A 34 1.18 5.05 4.41
N ASP A 35 0.35 4.81 3.39
CA ASP A 35 -0.03 3.46 2.99
C ASP A 35 1.19 2.63 2.56
N LEU A 36 2.15 3.25 1.86
CA LEU A 36 3.41 2.61 1.46
C LEU A 36 4.33 2.33 2.65
N ASP A 37 4.44 3.27 3.62
CA ASP A 37 5.22 3.07 4.85
C ASP A 37 4.66 1.90 5.68
N ASP A 38 3.34 1.82 5.82
CA ASP A 38 2.67 0.72 6.51
C ASP A 38 2.93 -0.63 5.83
N ILE A 39 2.93 -0.67 4.50
CA ILE A 39 3.28 -1.87 3.73
C ILE A 39 4.73 -2.27 4.00
N GLU A 40 5.67 -1.33 3.97
CA GLU A 40 7.09 -1.59 4.26
C GLU A 40 7.25 -2.19 5.66
N ARG A 41 6.60 -1.61 6.68
CA ARG A 41 6.63 -2.13 8.05
C ARG A 41 6.07 -3.55 8.13
N GLN A 42 4.91 -3.81 7.53
CA GLN A 42 4.28 -5.14 7.53
C GLN A 42 5.17 -6.20 6.86
N VAL A 43 5.76 -5.87 5.72
CA VAL A 43 6.69 -6.73 4.97
C VAL A 43 8.00 -6.98 5.73
N SER A 44 8.44 -6.01 6.54
CA SER A 44 9.66 -6.12 7.36
C SER A 44 9.43 -6.97 8.62
N HIS A 45 8.19 -7.06 9.10
CA HIS A 45 7.84 -7.79 10.32
C HIS A 45 7.24 -9.20 10.05
N SER A 46 7.10 -9.60 8.77
CA SER A 46 6.51 -10.87 8.31
C SER A 46 7.51 -11.98 8.00
#